data_AF-A0A2V8QGQ4-F1
#
_entry.id   AF-A0A2V8QGQ4-F1
#
_cell.length_a   1.000
_cell.length_b   1.000
_cell.length_c   1.000
_cell.angle_alpha   90.00
_cell.angle_beta   90.00
_cell.angle_gamma   90.00
#
_symmetry.space_group_name_H-M   'P 1'
#
loop_
_entity.id
_entity.type
_entity.pdbx_description
1 polymer ?
#
loop_
_entity_poly.entity_id
_entity_poly.type
_entity_poly.pdbx_seq_one_letter_code
_entity_poly.pdbx_strand_id
1 'polypeptide(L)'
;MKDDAELTPSFPFVIILSMFLNARGLLFSLIILPGFLLSSSASLGNYVEDEIRIDVPADGRVRVENRFGDVRAEIWDKPFVSVSAVVTSTKPSGLTRSPIVIDNRGKYLAISTLRIPVTATAAIDLKIKVPQTANLEITTIKGKIALNGLSSSALLKSISGDIDASINEPIDVNLTARSTRGAITSTFASKPATDDHLWQVRLGSGSTRRSIDAQTETGRIAFAPIATPEVVAERPTRPPELVGANNIRPIGTPADPNRPEDLDEGDVIRVDSQLVTLNMSVVDRSTSRGVKDLRQNEFHLFEDGEEQNVLQFDSSSAPFDLVLLMDLSGSTKNVIKLIRDAALRFVDAARPADRIAVITFAADARLVSSLTADREVLRQRINTIDTERGDTRVYDSLSFAMNEVGKEPKKSRRTAIILMSDGLDGTIPGVSGQYGSQLPYQDARRAVEEFDGVLYTLWLNTYYEALNPKDTQPEAFDMGHDRMKEMAEAGGGIFYEVEKLTDLAGAYEQVVADLGTVYSLAYRPSNKSRDGKWRAIKVSVNRSNAVARGKRGYYAN
;
A
#
# COMPACT_ATOMS: atom_id res chain seq x y z
N MET A 1 2.31 -74.87 -10.97
CA MET A 1 3.63 -75.02 -11.61
C MET A 1 4.31 -73.65 -11.51
N LYS A 2 5.22 -73.53 -10.53
CA LYS A 2 6.27 -72.52 -10.28
C LYS A 2 6.03 -71.01 -10.51
N ASP A 3 5.99 -70.29 -9.39
CA ASP A 3 7.00 -69.33 -8.88
C ASP A 3 7.46 -68.13 -9.72
N ASP A 4 7.21 -66.96 -9.13
CA ASP A 4 8.14 -65.91 -8.68
C ASP A 4 8.90 -64.96 -9.63
N ALA A 5 8.95 -63.72 -9.10
CA ALA A 5 10.08 -62.79 -9.04
C ALA A 5 10.31 -61.78 -10.18
N GLU A 6 9.92 -60.55 -9.87
CA GLU A 6 10.82 -59.41 -9.58
C GLU A 6 11.79 -58.83 -10.64
N LEU A 7 11.78 -57.48 -10.57
CA LEU A 7 12.91 -56.54 -10.64
C LEU A 7 13.41 -56.02 -12.00
N THR A 8 13.35 -54.69 -12.04
CA THR A 8 13.99 -53.69 -12.90
C THR A 8 15.43 -53.98 -13.32
N PRO A 9 15.93 -53.23 -14.32
CA PRO A 9 17.25 -52.63 -14.14
C PRO A 9 17.33 -51.13 -14.47
N SER A 10 18.33 -50.55 -13.80
CA SER A 10 18.86 -49.20 -13.73
C SER A 10 19.76 -48.77 -14.90
N PHE A 11 19.61 -47.49 -15.33
CA PHE A 11 20.62 -46.50 -15.82
C PHE A 11 21.63 -46.90 -16.96
N PRO A 12 22.52 -46.01 -17.48
CA PRO A 12 22.43 -44.60 -17.93
C PRO A 12 23.00 -44.42 -19.37
N PHE A 13 22.87 -43.25 -20.03
CA PHE A 13 23.95 -42.69 -20.90
C PHE A 13 23.71 -41.22 -21.29
N VAL A 14 24.84 -40.54 -21.49
CA VAL A 14 25.11 -39.09 -21.56
C VAL A 14 25.26 -38.65 -23.04
N ILE A 15 25.16 -37.34 -23.32
CA ILE A 15 26.05 -36.49 -24.18
C ILE A 15 25.31 -35.49 -25.14
N ILE A 16 25.26 -34.21 -24.72
CA ILE A 16 25.75 -32.94 -25.33
C ILE A 16 25.03 -32.17 -26.50
N LEU A 17 25.00 -30.82 -26.29
CA LEU A 17 24.97 -29.62 -27.20
C LEU A 17 23.58 -29.04 -27.57
N SER A 18 23.25 -27.74 -27.47
CA SER A 18 23.89 -26.51 -26.95
C SER A 18 22.94 -25.29 -27.12
N MET A 19 23.25 -24.19 -26.42
CA MET A 19 22.79 -22.79 -26.62
C MET A 19 21.34 -22.48 -26.17
N PHE A 20 21.05 -21.60 -25.21
CA PHE A 20 21.54 -20.23 -25.05
C PHE A 20 21.79 -19.78 -23.60
N LEU A 21 22.71 -18.83 -23.48
CA LEU A 21 23.28 -18.18 -22.30
C LEU A 21 22.49 -16.90 -21.89
N ASN A 22 22.63 -16.53 -20.61
CA ASN A 22 22.54 -15.19 -19.99
C ASN A 22 21.22 -14.62 -19.41
N ALA A 23 21.06 -14.85 -18.10
CA ALA A 23 21.38 -13.93 -17.00
C ALA A 23 20.51 -12.69 -16.64
N ARG A 24 20.16 -12.68 -15.33
CA ARG A 24 20.17 -11.59 -14.32
C ARG A 24 18.91 -10.74 -14.07
N GLY A 25 18.42 -10.85 -12.82
CA GLY A 25 17.72 -9.78 -12.09
C GLY A 25 16.70 -10.26 -11.04
N LEU A 26 17.14 -10.68 -9.84
CA LEU A 26 16.23 -10.87 -8.69
C LEU A 26 16.58 -9.90 -7.56
N LEU A 27 15.58 -9.15 -7.10
CA LEU A 27 15.63 -8.03 -6.13
C LEU A 27 15.32 -8.55 -4.71
N PHE A 28 15.93 -7.99 -3.65
CA PHE A 28 15.77 -8.44 -2.26
C PHE A 28 15.54 -7.30 -1.25
N SER A 29 14.51 -7.43 -0.41
CA SER A 29 14.25 -6.62 0.79
C SER A 29 14.82 -7.27 2.06
N LEU A 30 15.38 -6.49 2.98
CA LEU A 30 16.09 -6.95 4.19
C LEU A 30 15.34 -6.53 5.49
N ILE A 31 15.16 -7.47 6.43
CA ILE A 31 14.66 -7.24 7.80
C ILE A 31 15.58 -7.97 8.79
N ILE A 32 16.04 -7.31 9.87
CA ILE A 32 17.04 -7.83 10.82
C ILE A 32 16.41 -8.31 12.15
N LEU A 33 16.86 -9.47 12.65
CA LEU A 33 16.54 -10.07 13.97
C LEU A 33 17.85 -10.54 14.64
N PRO A 34 18.08 -10.30 15.94
CA PRO A 34 19.11 -11.04 16.69
C PRO A 34 18.48 -12.16 17.55
N GLY A 35 19.20 -13.27 17.67
CA GLY A 35 18.92 -14.33 18.63
C GLY A 35 20.08 -14.48 19.62
N PHE A 36 19.78 -14.63 20.91
CA PHE A 36 20.65 -15.33 21.87
C PHE A 36 19.83 -15.84 23.08
N LEU A 37 20.21 -17.03 23.55
CA LEU A 37 19.69 -17.72 24.73
C LEU A 37 20.38 -17.25 26.02
N LEU A 38 19.55 -17.00 27.04
CA LEU A 38 19.71 -17.15 28.51
C LEU A 38 20.98 -16.60 29.22
N SER A 39 20.80 -15.63 30.12
CA SER A 39 20.95 -15.79 31.58
C SER A 39 20.83 -14.46 32.35
N SER A 40 20.56 -14.59 33.64
CA SER A 40 20.16 -13.60 34.64
C SER A 40 21.13 -12.43 34.90
N SER A 41 20.55 -11.39 35.50
CA SER A 41 21.12 -10.32 36.35
C SER A 41 21.43 -8.96 35.69
N ALA A 42 21.00 -7.92 36.40
CA ALA A 42 20.94 -6.53 35.97
C ALA A 42 22.31 -5.84 35.96
N SER A 43 22.54 -4.96 34.97
CA SER A 43 23.22 -3.66 35.17
C SER A 43 22.96 -2.73 33.98
N LEU A 44 22.85 -1.42 34.23
CA LEU A 44 22.69 -0.38 33.23
C LEU A 44 23.91 -0.33 32.29
N GLY A 45 23.69 -0.35 30.97
CA GLY A 45 24.75 -0.17 29.98
C GLY A 45 24.21 0.20 28.60
N ASN A 46 24.86 1.19 27.97
CA ASN A 46 24.58 1.70 26.62
C ASN A 46 24.58 0.59 25.56
N TYR A 47 23.54 0.53 24.71
CA TYR A 47 23.52 -0.34 23.52
C TYR A 47 24.19 0.37 22.32
N VAL A 48 25.18 -0.29 21.72
CA VAL A 48 25.97 0.17 20.56
C VAL A 48 25.29 -0.23 19.24
N GLU A 49 25.41 0.66 18.24
CA GLU A 49 24.82 0.66 16.89
C GLU A 49 25.33 -0.50 15.98
N ASP A 50 24.43 -1.35 15.49
CA ASP A 50 24.67 -2.11 14.24
C ASP A 50 24.29 -1.20 13.05
N GLU A 51 25.28 -0.66 12.34
CA GLU A 51 25.07 0.10 11.10
C GLU A 51 24.76 -0.85 9.93
N ILE A 52 23.57 -0.74 9.33
CA ILE A 52 23.16 -1.55 8.18
C ILE A 52 23.65 -0.87 6.89
N ARG A 53 24.45 -1.58 6.09
CA ARG A 53 25.00 -1.08 4.82
C ARG A 53 24.24 -1.65 3.63
N ILE A 54 23.82 -0.77 2.71
CA ILE A 54 23.08 -1.16 1.50
C ILE A 54 23.65 -0.41 0.29
N ASP A 55 24.21 -1.12 -0.68
CA ASP A 55 24.68 -0.51 -1.92
C ASP A 55 23.54 0.13 -2.71
N VAL A 56 23.77 1.35 -3.21
CA VAL A 56 22.81 2.06 -4.04
C VAL A 56 23.54 2.52 -5.32
N PRO A 57 23.06 2.14 -6.52
CA PRO A 57 23.68 2.58 -7.75
C PRO A 57 23.61 4.10 -7.89
N ALA A 58 24.51 4.68 -8.68
CA ALA A 58 24.43 6.09 -9.06
C ALA A 58 23.03 6.43 -9.60
N ASP A 59 22.49 7.59 -9.22
CA ASP A 59 21.12 8.04 -9.49
C ASP A 59 20.00 7.22 -8.84
N GLY A 60 20.35 6.26 -7.97
CA GLY A 60 19.39 5.48 -7.19
C GLY A 60 18.49 6.37 -6.32
N ARG A 61 17.25 5.94 -6.12
CA ARG A 61 16.26 6.62 -5.28
C ARG A 61 16.25 6.00 -3.89
N VAL A 62 16.46 6.82 -2.86
CA VAL A 62 16.41 6.41 -1.45
C VAL A 62 15.19 7.07 -0.82
N ARG A 63 14.19 6.30 -0.42
CA ARG A 63 12.99 6.76 0.27
C ARG A 63 13.04 6.37 1.74
N VAL A 64 12.81 7.31 2.64
CA VAL A 64 12.79 7.07 4.09
C VAL A 64 11.46 7.52 4.66
N GLU A 65 10.77 6.61 5.35
CA GLU A 65 9.47 6.87 5.97
C GLU A 65 9.55 6.57 7.47
N ASN A 66 9.62 7.63 8.27
CA ASN A 66 9.61 7.53 9.73
C ASN A 66 8.48 8.39 10.30
N ARG A 67 7.29 7.79 10.41
CA ARG A 67 6.07 8.55 10.70
C ARG A 67 6.09 9.23 12.07
N PHE A 68 6.75 8.64 13.07
CA PHE A 68 6.62 9.05 14.49
C PHE A 68 7.92 9.38 15.21
N GLY A 69 9.07 9.35 14.53
CA GLY A 69 10.35 9.75 15.10
C GLY A 69 11.16 10.60 14.14
N ASP A 70 12.27 11.12 14.63
CA ASP A 70 13.12 12.03 13.88
C ASP A 70 13.89 11.29 12.78
N VAL A 71 14.31 12.02 11.75
CA VAL A 71 15.21 11.50 10.71
C VAL A 71 16.39 12.46 10.59
N ARG A 72 17.60 11.94 10.83
CA ARG A 72 18.86 12.64 10.59
C ARG A 72 19.55 12.01 9.39
N ALA A 73 19.71 12.77 8.33
CA ALA A 73 20.35 12.34 7.09
C ALA A 73 21.67 13.09 6.89
N GLU A 74 22.74 12.34 6.66
CA GLU A 74 24.06 12.87 6.29
C GLU A 74 24.38 12.44 4.86
N ILE A 75 24.76 13.38 4.00
CA ILE A 75 25.20 13.07 2.65
C ILE A 75 26.72 12.87 2.64
N TRP A 76 27.16 11.75 2.09
CA TRP A 76 28.58 11.35 2.08
C TRP A 76 29.07 10.89 0.69
N ASP A 77 30.38 10.63 0.60
CA ASP A 77 31.10 10.27 -0.62
C ASP A 77 31.07 8.76 -0.96
N LYS A 78 30.50 7.93 -0.09
CA LYS A 78 30.44 6.47 -0.26
C LYS A 78 29.29 6.03 -1.17
N PRO A 79 29.41 4.91 -1.91
CA PRO A 79 28.40 4.43 -2.86
C PRO A 79 27.27 3.60 -2.22
N PHE A 80 27.16 3.61 -0.89
CA PHE A 80 26.17 2.84 -0.15
C PHE A 80 25.43 3.73 0.84
N VAL A 81 24.25 3.29 1.24
CA VAL A 81 23.48 3.88 2.33
C VAL A 81 23.84 3.16 3.63
N SER A 82 24.10 3.92 4.69
CA SER A 82 24.19 3.38 6.06
C SER A 82 22.96 3.79 6.85
N VAL A 83 22.37 2.87 7.60
CA VAL A 83 21.17 3.11 8.42
C VAL A 83 21.41 2.62 9.83
N SER A 84 21.12 3.47 10.81
CA SER A 84 20.98 3.09 12.21
C SER A 84 19.71 3.70 12.81
N ALA A 85 19.20 3.11 13.88
CA ALA A 85 18.08 3.64 14.63
C ALA A 85 18.40 3.70 16.11
N VAL A 86 17.90 4.76 16.75
CA VAL A 86 17.92 4.91 18.21
C VAL A 86 16.48 4.88 18.70
N VAL A 87 16.20 3.99 19.66
CA VAL A 87 14.88 3.92 20.29
C VAL A 87 14.90 4.77 21.54
N THR A 88 14.11 5.82 21.55
CA THR A 88 13.98 6.73 22.70
C THR A 88 12.82 6.23 23.57
N SER A 89 13.05 5.23 24.44
CA SER A 89 12.06 4.66 25.37
C SER A 89 12.45 4.88 26.84
N THR A 90 11.47 5.20 27.71
CA THR A 90 11.64 5.24 29.17
C THR A 90 11.64 3.85 29.84
N LYS A 91 11.35 2.77 29.10
CA LYS A 91 11.46 1.37 29.56
C LYS A 91 12.03 0.49 28.43
N PRO A 92 13.29 0.02 28.50
CA PRO A 92 13.97 -0.66 27.39
C PRO A 92 13.48 -2.08 27.06
N SER A 93 12.67 -2.69 27.93
CA SER A 93 12.43 -4.14 27.96
C SER A 93 11.37 -4.68 26.97
N GLY A 94 10.96 -3.90 25.97
CA GLY A 94 9.81 -4.22 25.11
C GLY A 94 10.10 -4.52 23.64
N LEU A 95 11.33 -4.34 23.15
CA LEU A 95 11.65 -4.53 21.74
C LEU A 95 12.29 -5.89 21.50
N THR A 96 11.51 -6.81 20.92
CA THR A 96 11.96 -8.16 20.58
C THR A 96 12.60 -8.22 19.18
N ARG A 97 12.53 -7.15 18.36
CA ARG A 97 13.04 -7.09 16.97
C ARG A 97 13.45 -5.67 16.56
N SER A 98 14.30 -5.54 15.53
CA SER A 98 14.66 -4.25 14.93
C SER A 98 13.42 -3.57 14.33
N PRO A 99 13.17 -2.29 14.64
CA PRO A 99 11.99 -1.59 14.15
C PRO A 99 12.19 -0.99 12.75
N ILE A 100 13.26 -1.33 12.02
CA ILE A 100 13.53 -0.80 10.68
C ILE A 100 13.24 -1.87 9.62
N VAL A 101 12.50 -1.49 8.58
CA VAL A 101 12.25 -2.26 7.36
C VAL A 101 13.01 -1.62 6.21
N ILE A 102 13.76 -2.42 5.47
CA ILE A 102 14.52 -1.98 4.31
C ILE A 102 14.06 -2.78 3.07
N ASP A 103 13.61 -2.10 2.03
CA ASP A 103 13.23 -2.68 0.73
C ASP A 103 14.20 -2.21 -0.36
N ASN A 104 15.11 -3.07 -0.82
CA ASN A 104 16.07 -2.76 -1.87
C ASN A 104 15.65 -3.39 -3.21
N ARG A 105 15.22 -2.54 -4.14
CA ARG A 105 14.87 -2.85 -5.52
C ARG A 105 15.89 -2.28 -6.51
N GLY A 106 17.17 -2.44 -6.23
CA GLY A 106 18.26 -2.08 -7.13
C GLY A 106 18.42 -0.56 -7.23
N LYS A 107 17.69 0.08 -8.15
CA LYS A 107 17.68 1.55 -8.26
C LYS A 107 16.79 2.24 -7.23
N TYR A 108 16.07 1.50 -6.40
CA TYR A 108 15.14 2.05 -5.42
C TYR A 108 15.34 1.38 -4.07
N LEU A 109 15.66 2.16 -3.04
CA LEU A 109 15.83 1.71 -1.67
C LEU A 109 14.78 2.40 -0.81
N ALA A 110 13.86 1.67 -0.20
CA ALA A 110 12.95 2.21 0.81
C ALA A 110 13.36 1.78 2.22
N ILE A 111 13.38 2.70 3.16
CA ILE A 111 13.67 2.50 4.58
C ILE A 111 12.44 2.98 5.34
N SER A 112 11.89 2.18 6.24
CA SER A 112 10.67 2.54 6.97
C SER A 112 10.71 2.01 8.40
N THR A 113 10.08 2.70 9.35
CA THR A 113 9.98 2.18 10.73
C THR A 113 8.69 1.37 10.94
N LEU A 114 8.83 0.16 11.51
CA LEU A 114 7.74 -0.65 12.07
C LEU A 114 7.30 -0.03 13.39
N ARG A 115 6.03 0.32 13.47
CA ARG A 115 5.48 1.22 14.51
C ARG A 115 5.20 0.48 15.83
N ILE A 116 5.53 1.09 16.98
CA ILE A 116 4.77 0.90 18.25
C ILE A 116 4.95 2.17 19.13
N PRO A 117 4.01 2.58 20.02
CA PRO A 117 2.65 2.10 20.31
C PRO A 117 1.52 3.14 20.40
N VAL A 118 0.30 2.59 20.52
CA VAL A 118 -0.98 3.22 20.87
C VAL A 118 -1.09 3.56 22.38
N THR A 119 -0.08 3.27 23.22
CA THR A 119 -0.15 3.58 24.67
C THR A 119 1.17 3.78 25.43
N ALA A 120 2.37 3.75 24.83
CA ALA A 120 3.62 4.04 25.54
C ALA A 120 4.75 4.62 24.65
N THR A 121 5.09 5.88 24.87
CA THR A 121 6.12 6.71 24.21
C THR A 121 7.49 6.06 23.96
N ALA A 122 7.67 5.41 22.81
CA ALA A 122 9.00 5.13 22.26
C ALA A 122 9.06 5.61 20.81
N ALA A 123 9.66 6.78 20.59
CA ALA A 123 9.96 7.27 19.24
C ALA A 123 11.21 6.54 18.73
N ILE A 124 11.23 6.20 17.44
CA ILE A 124 12.38 5.60 16.78
C ILE A 124 13.02 6.69 15.94
N ASP A 125 14.19 7.16 16.33
CA ASP A 125 14.91 8.17 15.57
C ASP A 125 15.86 7.49 14.61
N LEU A 126 15.75 7.79 13.32
CA LEU A 126 16.61 7.23 12.28
C LEU A 126 17.83 8.13 12.06
N LYS A 127 19.00 7.52 11.98
CA LYS A 127 20.19 8.15 11.40
C LYS A 127 20.52 7.43 10.10
N ILE A 128 20.64 8.17 9.01
CA ILE A 128 20.95 7.63 7.69
C ILE A 128 22.14 8.38 7.09
N LYS A 129 23.04 7.67 6.43
CA LYS A 129 24.10 8.24 5.58
C LYS A 129 23.79 7.87 4.13
N VAL A 130 23.72 8.84 3.23
CA VAL A 130 23.20 8.67 1.87
C VAL A 130 24.24 9.14 0.84
N PRO A 131 24.49 8.39 -0.24
CA PRO A 131 25.40 8.81 -1.31
C PRO A 131 25.00 10.16 -1.92
N GLN A 132 25.99 11.02 -2.18
CA GLN A 132 25.79 12.30 -2.88
C GLN A 132 25.18 12.17 -4.28
N THR A 133 25.27 10.99 -4.91
CA THR A 133 24.71 10.71 -6.24
C THR A 133 23.25 10.25 -6.20
N ALA A 134 22.69 9.98 -5.03
CA ALA A 134 21.33 9.47 -4.88
C ALA A 134 20.26 10.56 -4.94
N ASN A 135 19.02 10.17 -5.23
CA ASN A 135 17.81 10.98 -5.10
C ASN A 135 17.12 10.60 -3.79
N LEU A 136 17.01 11.54 -2.84
CA LEU A 136 16.54 11.28 -1.50
C LEU A 136 15.10 11.77 -1.32
N GLU A 137 14.22 10.94 -0.75
CA GLU A 137 12.89 11.32 -0.28
C GLU A 137 12.77 10.96 1.20
N ILE A 138 12.43 11.92 2.07
CA ILE A 138 12.18 11.68 3.50
C ILE A 138 10.78 12.13 3.85
N THR A 139 10.00 11.28 4.50
CA THR A 139 8.63 11.58 4.96
C THR A 139 8.44 11.27 6.44
N THR A 140 7.93 12.24 7.20
CA THR A 140 7.53 12.11 8.61
C THR A 140 6.12 12.70 8.84
N ILE A 141 5.50 12.46 10.00
CA ILE A 141 4.26 13.16 10.40
C ILE A 141 4.57 14.22 11.46
N LYS A 142 5.20 13.81 12.57
CA LYS A 142 5.56 14.69 13.70
C LYS A 142 7.06 14.84 13.92
N GLY A 143 7.86 13.93 13.38
CA GLY A 143 9.30 13.90 13.59
C GLY A 143 10.02 14.99 12.82
N LYS A 144 11.08 15.52 13.42
CA LYS A 144 11.99 16.49 12.81
C LYS A 144 12.81 15.81 11.71
N ILE A 145 13.05 16.53 10.62
CA ILE A 145 13.97 16.12 9.54
C ILE A 145 15.20 17.02 9.62
N ALA A 146 16.38 16.44 9.79
CA ALA A 146 17.66 17.13 9.70
C ALA A 146 18.46 16.54 8.53
N LEU A 147 18.79 17.36 7.53
CA LEU A 147 19.61 16.97 6.38
C LEU A 147 20.94 17.74 6.41
N ASN A 148 22.06 17.03 6.37
CA ASN A 148 23.40 17.60 6.28
C ASN A 148 24.05 17.20 4.94
N GLY A 149 24.27 18.16 4.05
CA GLY A 149 24.93 17.97 2.76
C GLY A 149 23.97 18.02 1.55
N LEU A 150 24.50 17.71 0.36
CA LEU A 150 23.78 17.83 -0.92
C LEU A 150 23.83 16.53 -1.73
N SER A 151 22.66 15.93 -1.92
CA SER A 151 22.43 14.81 -2.85
C SER A 151 22.08 15.33 -4.26
N SER A 152 21.85 14.43 -5.22
CA SER A 152 21.38 14.80 -6.58
C SER A 152 20.03 15.51 -6.54
N SER A 153 19.13 15.03 -5.68
CA SER A 153 17.91 15.74 -5.28
C SER A 153 17.49 15.30 -3.89
N ALA A 154 16.80 16.17 -3.15
CA ALA A 154 16.22 15.85 -1.85
C ALA A 154 14.79 16.40 -1.75
N LEU A 155 13.83 15.53 -1.43
CA LEU A 155 12.45 15.89 -1.13
C LEU A 155 12.15 15.57 0.33
N LEU A 156 11.89 16.59 1.13
CA LEU A 156 11.70 16.49 2.58
C LEU A 156 10.26 16.88 2.92
N LYS A 157 9.49 15.96 3.50
CA LYS A 157 8.08 16.17 3.81
C LYS A 157 7.76 15.85 5.25
N SER A 158 7.14 16.80 5.94
CA SER A 158 6.52 16.57 7.24
C SER A 158 5.09 17.13 7.25
N ILE A 159 4.25 16.71 8.19
CA ILE A 159 2.98 17.40 8.46
C ILE A 159 3.23 18.51 9.49
N SER A 160 3.89 18.18 10.60
CA SER A 160 4.07 19.09 11.73
C SER A 160 5.50 19.22 12.26
N GLY A 161 6.42 18.37 11.80
CA GLY A 161 7.82 18.41 12.20
C GLY A 161 8.60 19.54 11.53
N ASP A 162 9.62 20.01 12.22
CA ASP A 162 10.60 20.97 11.70
C ASP A 162 11.51 20.31 10.66
N ILE A 163 11.97 21.10 9.68
CA ILE A 163 12.93 20.68 8.67
C ILE A 163 14.14 21.62 8.72
N ASP A 164 15.30 21.08 9.11
CA ASP A 164 16.58 21.78 9.07
C ASP A 164 17.47 21.16 7.97
N ALA A 165 17.90 21.97 7.00
CA ALA A 165 18.79 21.53 5.93
C ALA A 165 20.08 22.37 5.93
N SER A 166 21.20 21.71 6.20
CA SER A 166 22.54 22.29 6.22
C SER A 166 23.30 21.92 4.95
N ILE A 167 23.88 22.89 4.25
CA ILE A 167 24.47 22.69 2.91
C ILE A 167 25.99 22.91 2.94
N ASN A 168 26.75 22.02 2.26
CA ASN A 168 28.21 22.14 2.06
C ASN A 168 28.54 22.97 0.80
N GLU A 169 29.69 23.65 0.80
CA GLU A 169 30.26 24.35 -0.36
C GLU A 169 30.98 23.38 -1.33
N PRO A 170 31.03 23.66 -2.65
CA PRO A 170 30.45 24.81 -3.34
C PRO A 170 28.93 24.69 -3.55
N ILE A 171 28.25 25.82 -3.41
CA ILE A 171 26.78 25.88 -3.46
C ILE A 171 26.34 26.08 -4.91
N ASP A 172 25.86 25.01 -5.55
CA ASP A 172 25.11 25.06 -6.81
C ASP A 172 23.84 24.22 -6.66
N VAL A 173 22.73 24.86 -6.26
CA VAL A 173 21.49 24.17 -5.86
C VAL A 173 20.27 25.08 -5.97
N ASN A 174 19.14 24.47 -6.33
CA ASN A 174 17.83 25.10 -6.22
C ASN A 174 17.16 24.69 -4.91
N LEU A 175 16.80 25.66 -4.07
CA LEU A 175 16.10 25.42 -2.81
C LEU A 175 14.66 25.89 -2.94
N THR A 176 13.74 25.02 -2.54
CA THR A 176 12.31 25.33 -2.40
C THR A 176 11.85 24.96 -1.00
N ALA A 177 11.09 25.84 -0.37
CA ALA A 177 10.42 25.57 0.89
C ALA A 177 8.98 26.04 0.88
N ARG A 178 8.10 25.22 1.44
CA ARG A 178 6.69 25.55 1.63
C ARG A 178 6.23 25.19 3.04
N SER A 179 5.73 26.19 3.77
CA SER A 179 5.15 25.98 5.11
C SER A 179 3.86 26.77 5.31
N THR A 180 2.71 26.09 5.31
CA THR A 180 1.38 26.75 5.33
C THR A 180 1.15 27.60 6.58
N ARG A 181 1.65 27.17 7.75
CA ARG A 181 1.45 27.85 9.05
C ARG A 181 2.73 28.03 9.85
N GLY A 182 3.87 27.52 9.37
CA GLY A 182 5.16 27.63 10.06
C GLY A 182 6.07 28.69 9.46
N ALA A 183 7.18 28.98 10.14
CA ALA A 183 8.17 29.95 9.69
C ALA A 183 9.17 29.33 8.70
N ILE A 184 9.60 30.11 7.71
CA ILE A 184 10.72 29.75 6.82
C ILE A 184 11.87 30.72 7.11
N THR A 185 13.04 30.18 7.43
CA THR A 185 14.26 30.94 7.73
C THR A 185 15.42 30.48 6.86
N SER A 186 16.24 31.40 6.35
CA SER A 186 17.44 31.05 5.60
C SER A 186 18.56 32.05 5.89
N THR A 187 19.77 31.56 6.09
CA THR A 187 20.98 32.42 6.20
C THR A 187 21.62 32.70 4.84
N PHE A 188 21.23 31.96 3.78
CA PHE A 188 21.77 32.15 2.42
C PHE A 188 21.13 33.33 1.68
N ALA A 189 19.86 33.62 1.97
CA ALA A 189 19.15 34.73 1.35
C ALA A 189 18.03 35.23 2.26
N SER A 190 17.94 36.54 2.44
CA SER A 190 16.93 37.21 3.27
C SER A 190 15.61 37.50 2.53
N LYS A 191 15.33 36.83 1.41
CA LYS A 191 14.07 37.02 0.69
C LYS A 191 12.89 36.50 1.54
N PRO A 192 11.86 37.32 1.82
CA PRO A 192 10.67 36.85 2.52
C PRO A 192 9.89 35.86 1.65
N ALA A 193 9.15 34.95 2.30
CA ALA A 193 8.21 34.06 1.59
C ALA A 193 7.12 34.89 0.90
N THR A 194 6.70 34.48 -0.30
CA THR A 194 5.60 35.13 -1.03
C THR A 194 4.23 34.70 -0.48
N ASP A 195 3.15 35.31 -0.97
CA ASP A 195 1.76 35.14 -0.49
C ASP A 195 1.24 33.69 -0.42
N ASP A 196 1.93 32.72 -1.03
CA ASP A 196 1.63 31.28 -0.98
C ASP A 196 2.40 30.49 0.09
N HIS A 197 3.07 31.19 1.02
CA HIS A 197 4.01 30.59 1.98
C HIS A 197 5.11 29.76 1.30
N LEU A 198 5.45 30.16 0.07
CA LEU A 198 6.46 29.56 -0.78
C LEU A 198 7.73 30.42 -0.73
N TRP A 199 8.87 29.78 -0.52
CA TRP A 199 10.19 30.39 -0.59
C TRP A 199 11.05 29.62 -1.57
N GLN A 200 11.71 30.35 -2.48
CA GLN A 200 12.57 29.76 -3.49
C GLN A 200 13.83 30.59 -3.70
N VAL A 201 14.97 29.93 -3.79
CA VAL A 201 16.25 30.55 -4.13
C VAL A 201 17.08 29.61 -4.98
N ARG A 202 17.83 30.19 -5.92
CA ARG A 202 18.90 29.52 -6.65
C ARG A 202 20.22 30.06 -6.14
N LEU A 203 21.10 29.15 -5.73
CA LEU A 203 22.43 29.46 -5.26
C LEU A 203 23.43 28.84 -6.24
N GLY A 204 24.47 29.57 -6.63
CA GLY A 204 25.52 29.09 -7.55
C GLY A 204 25.34 29.47 -9.03
N SER A 205 26.20 28.90 -9.87
CA SER A 205 26.28 29.18 -11.32
C SER A 205 25.14 28.55 -12.10
N GLY A 206 24.42 27.58 -11.53
CA GLY A 206 23.34 26.88 -12.17
C GLY A 206 23.77 25.74 -13.10
N SER A 207 25.02 25.30 -13.00
CA SER A 207 25.63 24.25 -13.83
C SER A 207 25.16 22.83 -13.48
N THR A 208 24.68 22.63 -12.26
CA THR A 208 24.18 21.35 -11.76
C THR A 208 22.65 21.35 -11.63
N ARG A 209 22.03 20.16 -11.71
CA ARG A 209 20.57 19.96 -11.54
C ARG A 209 20.19 19.66 -10.08
N ARG A 210 21.01 20.04 -9.10
CA ARG A 210 20.76 19.71 -7.70
C ARG A 210 19.60 20.52 -7.13
N SER A 211 18.80 19.89 -6.28
CA SER A 211 17.64 20.54 -5.66
C SER A 211 17.32 20.00 -4.26
N ILE A 212 16.81 20.87 -3.40
CA ILE A 212 16.15 20.52 -2.15
C ILE A 212 14.76 21.13 -2.16
N ASP A 213 13.73 20.31 -1.99
CA ASP A 213 12.33 20.71 -1.82
C ASP A 213 11.87 20.28 -0.43
N ALA A 214 11.57 21.25 0.43
CA ALA A 214 11.14 21.04 1.81
C ALA A 214 9.69 21.50 2.01
N GLN A 215 8.85 20.62 2.56
CA GLN A 215 7.41 20.88 2.71
C GLN A 215 6.94 20.47 4.10
N THR A 216 6.25 21.38 4.79
CA THR A 216 5.58 21.10 6.07
C THR A 216 4.27 21.89 6.16
N GLU A 217 3.29 21.45 6.94
CA GLU A 217 2.06 22.23 7.13
C GLU A 217 2.20 23.24 8.26
N THR A 218 2.80 22.82 9.39
CA THR A 218 2.93 23.66 10.60
C THR A 218 4.34 23.81 11.13
N GLY A 219 5.31 23.01 10.67
CA GLY A 219 6.69 23.05 11.16
C GLY A 219 7.50 24.24 10.63
N ARG A 220 8.62 24.54 11.28
CA ARG A 220 9.60 25.51 10.78
C ARG A 220 10.50 24.86 9.73
N ILE A 221 10.82 25.60 8.66
CA ILE A 221 11.85 25.20 7.69
C ILE A 221 13.07 26.13 7.82
N ALA A 222 14.27 25.57 7.89
CA ALA A 222 15.52 26.32 8.01
C ALA A 222 16.59 25.83 7.02
N PHE A 223 17.25 26.78 6.35
CA PHE A 223 18.44 26.51 5.54
C PHE A 223 19.64 27.28 6.08
N ALA A 224 20.76 26.58 6.30
CA ALA A 224 22.01 27.16 6.77
C ALA A 224 23.24 26.49 6.14
N PRO A 225 24.43 27.11 6.15
CA PRO A 225 25.67 26.40 5.86
C PRO A 225 25.95 25.38 6.97
N ILE A 226 26.66 24.30 6.64
CA ILE A 226 27.18 23.39 7.66
C ILE A 226 28.19 24.17 8.52
N ALA A 227 27.88 24.33 9.81
CA ALA A 227 28.78 24.98 10.74
C ALA A 227 30.08 24.16 10.82
N THR A 228 31.21 24.76 10.45
CA THR A 228 32.52 24.20 10.75
C THR A 228 32.62 24.16 12.28
N PRO A 229 32.93 23.02 12.92
CA PRO A 229 33.13 23.01 14.36
C PRO A 229 34.22 24.02 14.69
N GLU A 230 33.84 25.04 15.48
CA GLU A 230 34.78 26.00 16.02
C GLU A 230 35.79 25.18 16.84
N VAL A 231 37.05 25.12 16.39
CA VAL A 231 38.12 24.48 17.14
C VAL A 231 38.27 25.30 18.42
N VAL A 232 37.58 24.88 19.48
CA VAL A 232 37.86 25.34 20.83
C VAL A 232 39.24 24.79 21.14
N ALA A 233 40.26 25.62 20.93
CA ALA A 233 41.61 25.33 21.39
C ALA A 233 41.53 25.03 22.90
N GLU A 234 41.74 23.77 23.27
CA GLU A 234 41.89 23.39 24.67
C GLU A 234 43.02 24.22 25.27
N ARG A 235 42.68 25.00 26.31
CA ARG A 235 43.69 25.58 27.20
C ARG A 235 44.47 24.43 27.84
N PRO A 236 45.82 24.45 27.84
CA PRO A 236 46.59 23.38 28.46
C PRO A 236 46.26 23.30 29.95
N THR A 237 45.71 22.17 30.38
CA THR A 237 45.68 21.79 31.79
C THR A 237 47.11 21.48 32.24
N ARG A 238 47.43 21.87 33.48
CA ARG A 238 48.75 21.76 34.10
C ARG A 238 49.35 20.35 33.95
N PRO A 239 50.68 20.23 33.79
CA PRO A 239 51.34 18.93 33.68
C PRO A 239 51.20 18.16 35.01
N PRO A 240 50.90 16.84 34.97
CA PRO A 240 51.02 15.99 36.15
C PRO A 240 52.49 15.76 36.50
N GLU A 241 52.79 15.83 37.80
CA GLU A 241 54.11 15.53 38.37
C GLU A 241 54.54 14.07 38.15
N LEU A 242 55.83 13.92 37.86
CA LEU A 242 56.53 12.65 37.77
C LEU A 242 56.71 12.03 39.16
N VAL A 243 56.23 10.79 39.34
CA VAL A 243 56.76 9.85 40.33
C VAL A 243 57.23 8.61 39.57
N GLY A 244 58.50 8.27 39.77
CA GLY A 244 59.31 7.50 38.82
C GLY A 244 59.26 5.97 38.89
N ALA A 245 59.72 5.41 37.76
CA ALA A 245 60.68 4.32 37.57
C ALA A 245 60.47 2.95 38.25
N ASN A 246 60.19 1.91 37.44
CA ASN A 246 61.23 1.01 36.91
C ASN A 246 60.69 -0.15 36.05
N ASN A 247 61.38 -0.41 34.92
CA ASN A 247 61.65 -1.67 34.20
C ASN A 247 60.45 -2.58 33.79
N ILE A 248 60.29 -3.12 32.56
CA ILE A 248 61.20 -3.87 31.66
C ILE A 248 60.64 -3.82 30.21
N ARG A 249 61.50 -4.01 29.20
CA ARG A 249 61.23 -3.98 27.74
C ARG A 249 60.62 -5.29 27.13
N PRO A 250 60.51 -5.49 25.78
CA PRO A 250 59.35 -6.11 25.13
C PRO A 250 59.59 -7.54 24.60
N ILE A 251 58.52 -8.32 24.36
CA ILE A 251 58.57 -9.56 23.57
C ILE A 251 57.26 -9.72 22.78
N GLY A 252 57.38 -10.02 21.49
CA GLY A 252 56.26 -10.34 20.60
C GLY A 252 55.97 -11.83 20.47
N THR A 253 54.78 -12.09 19.89
CA THR A 253 54.32 -13.29 19.13
C THR A 253 53.96 -14.52 20.01
N PRO A 254 52.94 -15.37 19.71
CA PRO A 254 52.22 -15.62 18.44
C PRO A 254 50.67 -15.60 18.50
N ALA A 255 50.07 -15.68 17.30
CA ALA A 255 48.65 -15.93 17.04
C ALA A 255 48.15 -17.24 17.65
N ASP A 256 46.92 -17.21 18.17
CA ASP A 256 46.19 -18.36 18.70
C ASP A 256 45.50 -19.14 17.56
N PRO A 257 45.69 -20.47 17.42
CA PRO A 257 45.05 -21.30 16.40
C PRO A 257 43.61 -21.74 16.72
N ASN A 258 42.99 -21.30 17.81
CA ASN A 258 41.65 -21.77 18.22
C ASN A 258 40.56 -20.68 18.14
N ARG A 259 40.59 -19.81 17.12
CA ARG A 259 39.42 -19.02 16.76
C ARG A 259 38.47 -19.91 15.94
N PRO A 260 37.20 -20.11 16.35
CA PRO A 260 36.22 -20.78 15.51
C PRO A 260 36.15 -20.04 14.17
N GLU A 261 36.27 -20.81 13.09
CA GLU A 261 36.32 -20.37 11.71
C GLU A 261 35.22 -19.34 11.40
N ASP A 262 35.62 -18.25 10.75
CA ASP A 262 34.74 -17.23 10.22
C ASP A 262 33.64 -17.90 9.39
N LEU A 263 32.37 -17.70 9.78
CA LEU A 263 31.24 -18.04 8.94
C LEU A 263 31.38 -17.26 7.63
N ASP A 264 31.48 -18.00 6.52
CA ASP A 264 31.59 -17.49 5.17
C ASP A 264 30.55 -16.38 4.90
N GLU A 265 31.00 -15.29 4.28
CA GLU A 265 30.32 -14.01 4.05
C GLU A 265 29.19 -14.09 2.98
N GLY A 266 28.48 -15.22 2.90
CA GLY A 266 27.66 -15.57 1.73
C GLY A 266 26.24 -16.09 1.94
N ASP A 267 25.84 -16.49 3.15
CA ASP A 267 24.51 -17.09 3.34
C ASP A 267 23.41 -16.04 3.54
N VAL A 268 22.91 -15.52 2.41
CA VAL A 268 21.75 -14.63 2.33
C VAL A 268 20.47 -15.40 2.66
N ILE A 269 19.99 -15.29 3.91
CA ILE A 269 18.64 -15.73 4.28
C ILE A 269 17.62 -14.73 3.72
N ARG A 270 16.84 -15.18 2.74
CA ARG A 270 15.83 -14.40 2.00
C ARG A 270 14.46 -14.52 2.68
N VAL A 271 13.86 -13.40 3.10
CA VAL A 271 12.51 -13.41 3.68
C VAL A 271 11.58 -12.49 2.89
N ASP A 272 10.74 -13.10 2.06
CA ASP A 272 9.59 -12.46 1.44
C ASP A 272 8.60 -11.96 2.49
N SER A 273 8.17 -10.71 2.36
CA SER A 273 7.23 -10.06 3.25
C SER A 273 6.06 -9.50 2.45
N GLN A 274 5.10 -10.35 2.13
CA GLN A 274 3.82 -9.92 1.59
C GLN A 274 2.88 -9.54 2.74
N LEU A 275 2.43 -8.29 2.75
CA LEU A 275 1.26 -7.90 3.52
C LEU A 275 0.04 -8.12 2.66
N VAL A 276 -0.91 -8.91 3.15
CA VAL A 276 -2.21 -9.07 2.51
C VAL A 276 -3.13 -8.03 3.11
N THR A 277 -3.72 -7.20 2.24
CA THR A 277 -4.69 -6.17 2.65
C THR A 277 -6.09 -6.64 2.29
N LEU A 278 -6.99 -6.56 3.26
CA LEU A 278 -8.39 -6.93 3.14
C LEU A 278 -9.25 -5.72 3.45
N ASN A 279 -10.15 -5.39 2.52
CA ASN A 279 -11.21 -4.43 2.77
C ASN A 279 -12.49 -5.22 3.08
N MET A 280 -13.18 -4.85 4.17
CA MET A 280 -14.41 -5.52 4.59
C MET A 280 -15.41 -4.56 5.19
N SER A 281 -16.68 -4.74 4.84
CA SER A 281 -17.79 -4.11 5.54
C SER A 281 -18.17 -4.94 6.75
N VAL A 282 -18.56 -4.30 7.86
CA VAL A 282 -19.14 -5.01 9.00
C VAL A 282 -20.57 -4.56 9.15
N VAL A 283 -21.52 -5.48 9.12
CA VAL A 283 -22.95 -5.18 9.19
C VAL A 283 -23.60 -5.87 10.38
N ASP A 284 -24.66 -5.26 10.90
CA ASP A 284 -25.52 -5.86 11.91
C ASP A 284 -26.47 -6.87 11.23
N ARG A 285 -26.52 -8.10 11.74
CA ARG A 285 -27.31 -9.21 11.15
C ARG A 285 -28.82 -8.94 11.16
N SER A 286 -29.32 -8.16 12.12
CA SER A 286 -30.76 -7.90 12.27
C SER A 286 -31.25 -6.74 11.41
N THR A 287 -30.41 -5.72 11.22
CA THR A 287 -30.79 -4.49 10.49
C THR A 287 -30.12 -4.36 9.13
N SER A 288 -29.13 -5.21 8.83
CA SER A 288 -28.26 -5.13 7.65
C SER A 288 -27.50 -3.80 7.51
N ARG A 289 -27.44 -2.98 8.55
CA ARG A 289 -26.73 -1.69 8.55
C ARG A 289 -25.27 -1.86 8.93
N GLY A 290 -24.40 -1.05 8.32
CA GLY A 290 -23.00 -0.95 8.68
C GLY A 290 -22.77 -0.59 10.17
N VAL A 291 -21.93 -1.37 10.84
CA VAL A 291 -21.50 -1.19 12.23
C VAL A 291 -20.26 -0.29 12.25
N LYS A 292 -20.41 0.88 12.87
CA LYS A 292 -19.32 1.86 13.03
C LYS A 292 -18.54 1.64 14.32
N ASP A 293 -17.41 2.34 14.45
CA ASP A 293 -16.61 2.43 15.67
C ASP A 293 -16.10 1.09 16.22
N LEU A 294 -15.83 0.12 15.33
CA LEU A 294 -15.12 -1.11 15.70
C LEU A 294 -13.64 -0.82 15.89
N ARG A 295 -13.01 -1.56 16.80
CA ARG A 295 -11.58 -1.50 17.11
C ARG A 295 -10.88 -2.74 16.57
N GLN A 296 -9.59 -2.61 16.28
CA GLN A 296 -8.75 -3.71 15.77
C GLN A 296 -8.87 -5.00 16.60
N ASN A 297 -8.91 -4.90 17.93
CA ASN A 297 -8.97 -6.05 18.84
C ASN A 297 -10.33 -6.76 18.85
N GLU A 298 -11.33 -6.22 18.16
CA GLU A 298 -12.60 -6.91 17.93
C GLU A 298 -12.54 -7.82 16.69
N PHE A 299 -11.48 -7.76 15.87
CA PHE A 299 -11.35 -8.58 14.67
C PHE A 299 -10.43 -9.78 14.90
N HIS A 300 -10.91 -10.96 14.50
CA HIS A 300 -10.11 -12.18 14.40
C HIS A 300 -10.06 -12.62 12.94
N LEU A 301 -8.84 -12.70 12.39
CA LEU A 301 -8.57 -13.06 11.01
C LEU A 301 -8.00 -14.48 10.96
N PHE A 302 -8.51 -15.29 10.04
CA PHE A 302 -8.02 -16.65 9.81
C PHE A 302 -7.67 -16.81 8.32
N GLU A 303 -6.51 -17.39 8.06
CA GLU A 303 -6.09 -17.87 6.73
C GLU A 303 -6.01 -19.39 6.75
N ASP A 304 -6.77 -20.06 5.88
CA ASP A 304 -6.87 -21.53 5.81
C ASP A 304 -7.17 -22.20 7.17
N GLY A 305 -7.89 -21.48 8.04
CA GLY A 305 -8.24 -21.91 9.40
C GLY A 305 -7.23 -21.55 10.48
N GLU A 306 -6.04 -21.07 10.12
CA GLU A 306 -5.03 -20.59 11.08
C GLU A 306 -5.24 -19.10 11.42
N GLU A 307 -5.31 -18.78 12.70
CA GLU A 307 -5.46 -17.39 13.16
C GLU A 307 -4.21 -16.56 12.82
N GLN A 308 -4.45 -15.39 12.24
CA GLN A 308 -3.42 -14.47 11.79
C GLN A 308 -3.49 -13.18 12.61
N ASN A 309 -2.32 -12.61 12.88
CA ASN A 309 -2.25 -11.35 13.59
C ASN A 309 -2.49 -10.18 12.62
N VAL A 310 -3.58 -9.44 12.84
CA VAL A 310 -3.85 -8.19 12.13
C VAL A 310 -2.80 -7.16 12.55
N LEU A 311 -1.97 -6.71 11.60
CA LEU A 311 -0.88 -5.76 11.82
C LEU A 311 -1.31 -4.31 11.59
N GLN A 312 -2.25 -4.08 10.69
CA GLN A 312 -2.81 -2.76 10.39
C GLN A 312 -4.33 -2.81 10.44
N PHE A 313 -4.92 -1.77 11.04
CA PHE A 313 -6.36 -1.55 11.11
C PHE A 313 -6.66 -0.09 10.81
N ASP A 314 -7.60 0.17 9.91
CA ASP A 314 -8.10 1.51 9.61
C ASP A 314 -9.64 1.53 9.68
N SER A 315 -10.17 2.41 10.53
CA SER A 315 -11.60 2.69 10.65
C SER A 315 -11.93 3.97 9.85
N SER A 316 -12.45 3.72 8.65
CA SER A 316 -12.69 4.61 7.50
C SER A 316 -12.98 6.12 7.71
N SER A 317 -12.08 6.96 7.17
CA SER A 317 -12.38 8.32 6.66
C SER A 317 -11.88 8.59 5.22
N ALA A 318 -11.09 7.69 4.62
CA ALA A 318 -10.51 7.89 3.29
C ALA A 318 -11.58 8.07 2.19
N PRO A 319 -11.35 8.90 1.17
CA PRO A 319 -12.32 9.07 0.09
C PRO A 319 -12.34 7.86 -0.87
N PHE A 320 -13.49 7.63 -1.51
CA PHE A 320 -13.69 6.57 -2.50
C PHE A 320 -13.58 7.09 -3.94
N ASP A 321 -13.09 6.22 -4.81
CA ASP A 321 -13.33 6.23 -6.24
C ASP A 321 -14.41 5.19 -6.53
N LEU A 322 -15.58 5.68 -6.90
CA LEU A 322 -16.79 4.90 -7.12
C LEU A 322 -17.02 4.77 -8.63
N VAL A 323 -17.28 3.56 -9.10
CA VAL A 323 -17.68 3.31 -10.48
C VAL A 323 -19.13 2.84 -10.47
N LEU A 324 -20.01 3.64 -11.06
CA LEU A 324 -21.38 3.25 -11.31
C LEU A 324 -21.45 2.57 -12.67
N LEU A 325 -21.62 1.25 -12.68
CA LEU A 325 -21.70 0.42 -13.89
C LEU A 325 -23.16 0.01 -14.11
N MET A 326 -23.79 0.61 -15.11
CA MET A 326 -25.24 0.47 -15.35
C MET A 326 -25.52 -0.29 -16.63
N ASP A 327 -26.30 -1.35 -16.50
CA ASP A 327 -26.86 -2.09 -17.63
C ASP A 327 -28.01 -1.30 -18.26
N LEU A 328 -27.91 -1.05 -19.56
CA LEU A 328 -28.90 -0.39 -20.40
C LEU A 328 -29.36 -1.28 -21.57
N SER A 329 -29.20 -2.60 -21.44
CA SER A 329 -29.65 -3.59 -22.42
C SER A 329 -31.17 -3.57 -22.61
N GLY A 330 -31.65 -4.28 -23.64
CA GLY A 330 -33.04 -4.18 -24.11
C GLY A 330 -34.13 -4.42 -23.04
N SER A 331 -33.82 -5.17 -21.97
CA SER A 331 -34.71 -5.40 -20.82
C SER A 331 -34.96 -4.16 -19.97
N THR A 332 -34.12 -3.13 -20.09
CA THR A 332 -34.17 -1.90 -19.26
C THR A 332 -34.88 -0.72 -19.93
N LYS A 333 -35.37 -0.89 -21.17
CA LYS A 333 -35.87 0.19 -22.02
C LYS A 333 -37.01 0.99 -21.37
N ASN A 334 -37.90 0.32 -20.65
CA ASN A 334 -39.06 0.97 -20.02
C ASN A 334 -38.70 1.70 -18.71
N VAL A 335 -37.48 1.49 -18.21
CA VAL A 335 -37.09 1.84 -16.84
C VAL A 335 -35.85 2.74 -16.80
N ILE A 336 -35.36 3.16 -17.97
CA ILE A 336 -34.21 4.07 -18.13
C ILE A 336 -34.34 5.35 -17.29
N LYS A 337 -35.56 5.89 -17.17
CA LYS A 337 -35.81 7.08 -16.36
C LYS A 337 -35.58 6.80 -14.87
N LEU A 338 -36.04 5.65 -14.38
CA LEU A 338 -35.81 5.24 -12.98
C LEU A 338 -34.32 4.99 -12.72
N ILE A 339 -33.63 4.33 -13.66
CA ILE A 339 -32.18 4.10 -13.59
C ILE A 339 -31.44 5.44 -13.49
N ARG A 340 -31.78 6.40 -14.35
CA ARG A 340 -31.18 7.74 -14.35
C ARG A 340 -31.47 8.48 -13.05
N ASP A 341 -32.72 8.52 -12.61
CA ASP A 341 -33.13 9.19 -11.37
C ASP A 341 -32.42 8.59 -10.15
N ALA A 342 -32.25 7.26 -10.13
CA ALA A 342 -31.52 6.57 -9.09
C ALA A 342 -30.01 6.87 -9.10
N ALA A 343 -29.39 6.90 -10.30
CA ALA A 343 -28.00 7.30 -10.47
C ALA A 343 -27.74 8.75 -10.00
N LEU A 344 -28.66 9.67 -10.29
CA LEU A 344 -28.59 11.06 -9.80
C LEU A 344 -28.67 11.12 -8.27
N ARG A 345 -29.58 10.35 -7.65
CA ARG A 345 -29.65 10.26 -6.18
C ARG A 345 -28.39 9.68 -5.56
N PHE A 346 -27.78 8.68 -6.18
CA PHE A 346 -26.48 8.14 -5.74
C PHE A 346 -25.38 9.22 -5.77
N VAL A 347 -25.32 10.00 -6.86
CA VAL A 347 -24.38 11.12 -7.00
C VAL A 347 -24.59 12.18 -5.90
N ASP A 348 -25.85 12.46 -5.55
CA ASP A 348 -26.20 13.41 -4.49
C ASP A 348 -25.90 12.87 -3.08
N ALA A 349 -26.05 11.56 -2.86
CA ALA A 349 -25.79 10.92 -1.56
C ALA A 349 -24.29 10.72 -1.28
N ALA A 350 -23.45 10.60 -2.31
CA ALA A 350 -22.01 10.39 -2.17
C ALA A 350 -21.30 11.56 -1.46
N ARG A 351 -20.28 11.27 -0.65
CA ARG A 351 -19.58 12.30 0.15
C ARG A 351 -18.83 13.28 -0.77
N PRO A 352 -18.64 14.55 -0.38
CA PRO A 352 -17.97 15.54 -1.24
C PRO A 352 -16.56 15.15 -1.72
N ALA A 353 -15.83 14.37 -0.92
CA ALA A 353 -14.48 13.91 -1.27
C ALA A 353 -14.46 12.68 -2.20
N ASP A 354 -15.60 12.01 -2.41
CA ASP A 354 -15.71 10.82 -3.24
C ASP A 354 -15.82 11.21 -4.73
N ARG A 355 -15.03 10.55 -5.58
CA ARG A 355 -15.10 10.71 -7.03
C ARG A 355 -15.96 9.60 -7.61
N ILE A 356 -16.73 9.92 -8.64
CA ILE A 356 -17.61 8.96 -9.31
C ILE A 356 -17.26 8.93 -10.79
N ALA A 357 -17.14 7.73 -11.34
CA ALA A 357 -17.15 7.46 -12.76
C ALA A 357 -18.49 6.79 -13.11
N VAL A 358 -18.97 7.04 -14.32
CA VAL A 358 -20.23 6.48 -14.81
C VAL A 358 -19.93 5.72 -16.09
N ILE A 359 -20.24 4.43 -16.08
CA ILE A 359 -20.07 3.53 -17.20
C ILE A 359 -21.43 2.89 -17.47
N THR A 360 -21.83 2.85 -18.73
CA THR A 360 -23.04 2.17 -19.18
C THR A 360 -22.66 1.05 -20.12
N PHE A 361 -23.48 0.01 -20.19
CA PHE A 361 -23.26 -1.05 -21.16
C PHE A 361 -24.57 -1.64 -21.66
N ALA A 362 -24.52 -2.13 -22.90
CA ALA A 362 -25.43 -3.13 -23.43
C ALA A 362 -24.52 -4.18 -24.10
N ALA A 363 -24.24 -4.01 -25.40
CA ALA A 363 -23.29 -4.85 -26.12
C ALA A 363 -21.83 -4.50 -25.81
N ASP A 364 -21.50 -3.21 -25.72
CA ASP A 364 -20.17 -2.73 -25.37
C ASP A 364 -20.27 -1.74 -24.21
N ALA A 365 -19.28 -1.78 -23.32
CA ALA A 365 -19.17 -0.81 -22.23
C ALA A 365 -18.68 0.54 -22.74
N ARG A 366 -19.30 1.62 -22.25
CA ARG A 366 -19.00 3.00 -22.63
C ARG A 366 -18.81 3.86 -21.40
N LEU A 367 -17.70 4.59 -21.38
CA LEU A 367 -17.43 5.59 -20.35
C LEU A 367 -18.27 6.85 -20.62
N VAL A 368 -19.28 7.07 -19.79
CA VAL A 368 -20.15 8.25 -19.86
C VAL A 368 -19.51 9.43 -19.13
N SER A 369 -18.84 9.15 -18.01
CA SER A 369 -18.03 10.13 -17.26
C SER A 369 -16.83 9.46 -16.63
N SER A 370 -15.65 10.07 -16.77
CA SER A 370 -14.47 9.72 -15.99
C SER A 370 -14.65 10.07 -14.50
N LEU A 371 -13.74 9.56 -13.65
CA LEU A 371 -13.74 9.83 -12.21
C LEU A 371 -13.67 11.33 -11.94
N THR A 372 -14.73 11.88 -11.35
CA THR A 372 -14.78 13.29 -10.94
C THR A 372 -15.52 13.47 -9.63
N ALA A 373 -15.12 14.48 -8.86
CA ALA A 373 -15.88 14.95 -7.69
C ALA A 373 -16.93 16.01 -8.07
N ASP A 374 -16.91 16.50 -9.32
CA ASP A 374 -17.84 17.50 -9.82
C ASP A 374 -19.23 16.89 -10.05
N ARG A 375 -20.17 17.25 -9.17
CA ARG A 375 -21.54 16.74 -9.20
C ARG A 375 -22.34 17.28 -10.37
N GLU A 376 -22.11 18.52 -10.81
CA GLU A 376 -22.83 19.08 -11.95
C GLU A 376 -22.45 18.39 -13.25
N VAL A 377 -21.16 18.13 -13.45
CA VAL A 377 -20.69 17.35 -14.61
C VAL A 377 -21.33 15.97 -14.62
N LEU A 378 -21.36 15.28 -13.47
CA LEU A 378 -22.00 13.96 -13.37
C LEU A 378 -23.49 14.02 -13.70
N ARG A 379 -24.24 15.00 -13.16
CA ARG A 379 -25.67 15.15 -13.45
C ARG A 379 -25.92 15.42 -14.93
N GLN A 380 -25.14 16.29 -15.55
CA GLN A 380 -25.24 16.57 -16.99
C GLN A 380 -24.99 15.30 -17.81
N ARG A 381 -23.92 14.55 -17.51
CA ARG A 381 -23.56 13.33 -18.22
C ARG A 381 -24.61 12.23 -18.04
N ILE A 382 -25.10 12.02 -16.82
CA ILE A 382 -26.16 11.04 -16.53
C ILE A 382 -27.45 11.39 -17.27
N ASN A 383 -27.79 12.68 -17.40
CA ASN A 383 -28.98 13.11 -18.14
C ASN A 383 -28.89 12.86 -19.65
N THR A 384 -27.69 12.68 -20.21
CA THR A 384 -27.51 12.31 -21.63
C THR A 384 -27.65 10.81 -21.90
N ILE A 385 -27.73 9.99 -20.86
CA ILE A 385 -27.85 8.53 -21.01
C ILE A 385 -29.19 8.20 -21.63
N ASP A 386 -29.18 7.52 -22.78
CA ASP A 386 -30.38 7.03 -23.45
C ASP A 386 -30.33 5.50 -23.58
N THR A 387 -31.45 4.90 -23.95
CA THR A 387 -31.55 3.46 -24.16
C THR A 387 -30.68 3.02 -25.34
N GLU A 388 -29.88 1.97 -25.12
CA GLU A 388 -29.11 1.33 -26.17
C GLU A 388 -29.79 0.03 -26.61
N ARG A 389 -29.59 -0.38 -27.87
CA ARG A 389 -29.99 -1.71 -28.34
C ARG A 389 -28.73 -2.57 -28.40
N GLY A 390 -28.79 -3.76 -27.82
CA GLY A 390 -27.71 -4.72 -27.87
C GLY A 390 -27.93 -5.88 -26.91
N ASP A 391 -27.20 -6.96 -27.15
CA ASP A 391 -27.11 -8.10 -26.24
C ASP A 391 -26.36 -7.69 -24.96
N THR A 392 -26.63 -8.36 -23.84
CA THR A 392 -26.05 -8.01 -22.55
C THR A 392 -24.70 -8.69 -22.34
N ARG A 393 -23.60 -7.91 -22.25
CA ARG A 393 -22.25 -8.40 -21.94
C ARG A 393 -21.78 -7.96 -20.55
N VAL A 394 -22.29 -8.61 -19.52
CA VAL A 394 -22.01 -8.26 -18.11
C VAL A 394 -20.54 -8.44 -17.77
N TYR A 395 -19.93 -9.56 -18.17
CA TYR A 395 -18.56 -9.92 -17.76
C TYR A 395 -17.51 -9.04 -18.43
N ASP A 396 -17.65 -8.79 -19.73
CA ASP A 396 -16.76 -7.89 -20.47
C ASP A 396 -16.85 -6.46 -19.91
N SER A 397 -18.06 -6.01 -19.57
CA SER A 397 -18.31 -4.68 -19.04
C SER A 397 -17.77 -4.49 -17.62
N LEU A 398 -17.85 -5.53 -16.79
CA LEU A 398 -17.23 -5.53 -15.46
C LEU A 398 -15.70 -5.47 -15.56
N SER A 399 -15.11 -6.26 -16.46
CA SER A 399 -13.67 -6.21 -16.75
C SER A 399 -13.23 -4.82 -17.24
N PHE A 400 -14.00 -4.22 -18.14
CA PHE A 400 -13.78 -2.84 -18.59
C PHE A 400 -13.79 -1.84 -17.42
N ALA A 401 -14.79 -1.90 -16.54
CA ALA A 401 -14.89 -1.02 -15.38
C ALA A 401 -13.69 -1.16 -14.40
N MET A 402 -13.25 -2.40 -14.14
CA MET A 402 -12.07 -2.67 -13.31
C MET A 402 -10.79 -2.08 -13.93
N ASN A 403 -10.63 -2.20 -15.25
CA ASN A 403 -9.51 -1.62 -15.97
C ASN A 403 -9.54 -0.09 -15.96
N GLU A 404 -10.70 0.54 -16.17
CA GLU A 404 -10.84 1.99 -16.14
C GLU A 404 -10.41 2.59 -14.80
N VAL A 405 -10.84 2.01 -13.68
CA VAL A 405 -10.45 2.51 -12.36
C VAL A 405 -8.99 2.21 -12.02
N GLY A 406 -8.41 1.15 -12.60
CA GLY A 406 -7.00 0.80 -12.44
C GLY A 406 -6.02 1.75 -13.13
N LYS A 407 -6.48 2.61 -14.07
CA LYS A 407 -5.61 3.56 -14.80
C LYS A 407 -5.11 4.72 -13.93
N GLU A 408 -5.84 5.07 -12.89
CA GLU A 408 -5.50 6.20 -12.01
C GLU A 408 -4.61 5.74 -10.84
N PRO A 409 -3.52 6.47 -10.51
CA PRO A 409 -2.67 6.11 -9.38
C PRO A 409 -3.43 6.21 -8.06
N LYS A 410 -3.42 5.13 -7.27
CA LYS A 410 -4.10 5.04 -5.97
C LYS A 410 -3.44 5.94 -4.92
N LYS A 411 -3.76 7.24 -4.92
CA LYS A 411 -3.32 8.24 -3.93
C LYS A 411 -4.06 8.07 -2.58
N SER A 412 -3.94 6.91 -1.96
CA SER A 412 -4.63 6.58 -0.69
C SER A 412 -6.17 6.66 -0.76
N ARG A 413 -6.73 6.38 -1.95
CA ARG A 413 -8.17 6.32 -2.20
C ARG A 413 -8.61 4.87 -2.30
N ARG A 414 -9.82 4.60 -1.84
CA ARG A 414 -10.43 3.26 -1.90
C ARG A 414 -11.28 3.14 -3.16
N THR A 415 -11.41 1.94 -3.69
CA THR A 415 -12.18 1.72 -4.92
C THR A 415 -13.40 0.86 -4.65
N ALA A 416 -14.55 1.24 -5.21
CA ALA A 416 -15.71 0.36 -5.28
C ALA A 416 -16.39 0.45 -6.65
N ILE A 417 -16.87 -0.70 -7.13
CA ILE A 417 -17.70 -0.80 -8.33
C ILE A 417 -19.10 -1.17 -7.88
N ILE A 418 -20.10 -0.47 -8.42
CA ILE A 418 -21.51 -0.71 -8.18
C ILE A 418 -22.11 -1.14 -9.52
N LEU A 419 -22.26 -2.44 -9.72
CA LEU A 419 -22.85 -3.03 -10.92
C LEU A 419 -24.37 -3.17 -10.73
N MET A 420 -25.14 -2.57 -11.63
CA MET A 420 -26.59 -2.70 -11.68
C MET A 420 -26.98 -3.40 -12.98
N SER A 421 -27.59 -4.58 -12.88
CA SER A 421 -27.98 -5.43 -14.04
C SER A 421 -29.02 -6.47 -13.59
N ASP A 422 -29.74 -7.07 -14.54
CA ASP A 422 -30.56 -8.26 -14.30
C ASP A 422 -29.71 -9.56 -14.31
N GLY A 423 -28.41 -9.46 -14.63
CA GLY A 423 -27.46 -10.56 -14.61
C GLY A 423 -27.55 -11.51 -15.81
N LEU A 424 -28.42 -11.22 -16.79
CA LEU A 424 -28.66 -12.07 -17.95
C LEU A 424 -27.59 -11.87 -19.03
N ASP A 425 -26.35 -12.25 -18.73
CA ASP A 425 -25.31 -12.27 -19.75
C ASP A 425 -25.68 -13.23 -20.89
N GLY A 426 -25.46 -12.82 -22.14
CA GLY A 426 -25.82 -13.63 -23.33
C GLY A 426 -25.11 -14.99 -23.44
N THR A 427 -24.11 -15.27 -22.59
CA THR A 427 -23.50 -16.60 -22.46
C THR A 427 -24.30 -17.57 -21.60
N ILE A 428 -25.33 -17.12 -20.87
CA ILE A 428 -26.17 -17.96 -20.02
C ILE A 428 -27.11 -18.78 -20.92
N PRO A 429 -27.15 -20.13 -20.77
CA PRO A 429 -28.09 -20.95 -21.50
C PRO A 429 -29.53 -20.51 -21.25
N GLY A 430 -30.31 -20.35 -22.31
CA GLY A 430 -31.72 -19.94 -22.21
C GLY A 430 -31.95 -18.43 -22.20
N VAL A 431 -30.92 -17.59 -22.32
CA VAL A 431 -31.05 -16.16 -22.63
C VAL A 431 -31.13 -15.96 -24.15
N SER A 432 -32.12 -15.23 -24.62
CA SER A 432 -32.20 -14.85 -26.05
C SER A 432 -31.26 -13.68 -26.34
N GLY A 433 -30.30 -13.90 -27.23
CA GLY A 433 -29.32 -12.91 -27.68
C GLY A 433 -28.39 -13.53 -28.73
N GLN A 434 -27.81 -12.71 -29.60
CA GLN A 434 -26.98 -13.21 -30.70
C GLN A 434 -25.50 -13.37 -30.28
N TYR A 435 -25.05 -12.60 -29.28
CA TYR A 435 -23.68 -12.56 -28.77
C TYR A 435 -23.63 -12.33 -27.25
N GLY A 436 -22.89 -13.17 -26.51
CA GLY A 436 -22.61 -12.97 -25.08
C GLY A 436 -21.25 -12.30 -24.82
N SER A 437 -20.87 -12.18 -23.53
CA SER A 437 -19.51 -11.80 -23.17
C SER A 437 -18.48 -12.75 -23.79
N GLN A 438 -17.34 -12.20 -24.22
CA GLN A 438 -16.20 -12.99 -24.68
C GLN A 438 -15.41 -13.56 -23.50
N LEU A 439 -15.37 -12.83 -22.39
CA LEU A 439 -14.77 -13.28 -21.14
C LEU A 439 -15.65 -14.36 -20.50
N PRO A 440 -15.13 -15.58 -20.28
CA PRO A 440 -15.87 -16.62 -19.58
C PRO A 440 -16.19 -16.21 -18.14
N TYR A 441 -17.34 -16.65 -17.63
CA TYR A 441 -17.78 -16.35 -16.26
C TYR A 441 -16.70 -16.63 -15.20
N GLN A 442 -16.00 -17.78 -15.30
CA GLN A 442 -14.99 -18.15 -14.32
C GLN A 442 -13.79 -17.20 -14.31
N ASP A 443 -13.39 -16.69 -15.47
CA ASP A 443 -12.29 -15.74 -15.58
C ASP A 443 -12.70 -14.35 -15.09
N ALA A 444 -13.94 -13.95 -15.36
CA ALA A 444 -14.52 -12.73 -14.79
C ALA A 444 -14.59 -12.79 -13.27
N ARG A 445 -15.04 -13.92 -12.72
CA ARG A 445 -15.07 -14.17 -11.26
C ARG A 445 -13.67 -14.11 -10.66
N ARG A 446 -12.67 -14.73 -11.29
CA ARG A 446 -11.27 -14.65 -10.85
C ARG A 446 -10.73 -13.22 -10.88
N ALA A 447 -11.02 -12.46 -11.94
CA ALA A 447 -10.62 -11.06 -12.03
C ALA A 447 -11.22 -10.23 -10.89
N VAL A 448 -12.48 -10.50 -10.51
CA VAL A 448 -13.13 -9.89 -9.35
C VAL A 448 -12.47 -10.30 -8.03
N GLU A 449 -12.08 -11.57 -7.87
CA GLU A 449 -11.33 -12.05 -6.70
C GLU A 449 -9.98 -11.34 -6.55
N GLU A 450 -9.31 -11.01 -7.65
CA GLU A 450 -8.02 -10.32 -7.69
C GLU A 450 -8.15 -8.79 -7.59
N PHE A 451 -9.32 -8.23 -7.92
CA PHE A 451 -9.57 -6.79 -7.98
C PHE A 451 -9.32 -6.09 -6.64
N ASP A 452 -8.39 -5.13 -6.59
CA ASP A 452 -8.11 -4.36 -5.38
C ASP A 452 -9.13 -3.21 -5.20
N GLY A 453 -10.36 -3.61 -4.84
CA GLY A 453 -11.53 -2.79 -4.56
C GLY A 453 -12.69 -3.67 -4.05
N VAL A 454 -13.88 -3.06 -3.87
CA VAL A 454 -15.10 -3.77 -3.45
C VAL A 454 -16.12 -3.78 -4.59
N LEU A 455 -16.73 -4.93 -4.88
CA LEU A 455 -17.80 -5.05 -5.88
C LEU A 455 -19.17 -5.20 -5.20
N TYR A 456 -20.06 -4.24 -5.42
CA TYR A 456 -21.48 -4.34 -5.08
C TYR A 456 -22.27 -4.66 -6.33
N THR A 457 -23.26 -5.54 -6.20
CA THR A 457 -24.18 -5.87 -7.28
C THR A 457 -25.61 -5.55 -6.86
N LEU A 458 -26.34 -4.84 -7.73
CA LEU A 458 -27.75 -4.54 -7.58
C LEU A 458 -28.48 -5.33 -8.67
N TRP A 459 -29.19 -6.36 -8.25
CA TRP A 459 -29.98 -7.18 -9.17
C TRP A 459 -31.34 -6.54 -9.40
N LEU A 460 -31.65 -6.31 -10.68
CA LEU A 460 -32.94 -5.78 -11.10
C LEU A 460 -33.84 -6.95 -11.50
N ASN A 461 -34.99 -7.08 -10.84
CA ASN A 461 -35.97 -8.06 -11.23
C ASN A 461 -36.70 -7.61 -12.51
N THR A 462 -36.22 -8.05 -13.68
CA THR A 462 -36.85 -7.79 -14.99
C THR A 462 -37.79 -8.92 -15.42
N TYR A 463 -38.03 -9.92 -14.57
CA TYR A 463 -38.86 -11.11 -14.85
C TYR A 463 -40.27 -10.76 -15.36
N TYR A 464 -40.87 -9.70 -14.81
CA TYR A 464 -42.22 -9.25 -15.17
C TYR A 464 -42.27 -8.30 -16.37
N GLU A 465 -41.11 -7.77 -16.80
CA GLU A 465 -41.00 -6.83 -17.92
C GLU A 465 -40.45 -7.47 -19.19
N ALA A 466 -39.99 -8.72 -19.12
CA ALA A 466 -39.60 -9.52 -20.28
C ALA A 466 -40.78 -9.61 -21.26
N LEU A 467 -40.66 -8.86 -22.36
CA LEU A 467 -41.52 -9.01 -23.53
C LEU A 467 -41.38 -10.47 -23.99
N ASN A 468 -42.46 -11.23 -23.80
CA ASN A 468 -42.67 -12.62 -24.20
C ASN A 468 -42.02 -13.70 -23.28
N PRO A 469 -42.82 -14.49 -22.53
CA PRO A 469 -42.39 -15.64 -21.71
C PRO A 469 -41.68 -16.78 -22.47
N LYS A 470 -41.42 -16.60 -23.78
CA LYS A 470 -40.73 -17.55 -24.65
C LYS A 470 -39.25 -17.20 -24.87
N ASP A 471 -38.81 -16.00 -24.48
CA ASP A 471 -37.50 -15.48 -24.86
C ASP A 471 -36.45 -15.66 -23.76
N THR A 472 -36.82 -15.97 -22.52
CA THR A 472 -35.83 -16.33 -21.47
C THR A 472 -36.41 -17.34 -20.51
N GLN A 473 -35.69 -18.44 -20.28
CA GLN A 473 -36.11 -19.50 -19.37
C GLN A 473 -35.97 -19.04 -17.90
N PRO A 474 -36.90 -19.41 -16.98
CA PRO A 474 -36.77 -19.09 -15.55
C PRO A 474 -35.41 -19.47 -14.96
N GLU A 475 -34.87 -20.61 -15.40
CA GLU A 475 -33.56 -21.12 -15.00
C GLU A 475 -32.42 -20.15 -15.36
N ALA A 476 -32.56 -19.38 -16.43
CA ALA A 476 -31.57 -18.37 -16.83
C ALA A 476 -31.57 -17.17 -15.88
N PHE A 477 -32.74 -16.77 -15.36
CA PHE A 477 -32.84 -15.73 -14.33
C PHE A 477 -32.23 -16.19 -13.02
N ASP A 478 -32.51 -17.42 -12.60
CA ASP A 478 -31.91 -18.01 -11.40
C ASP A 478 -30.38 -18.05 -11.53
N MET A 479 -29.87 -18.48 -12.69
CA MET A 479 -28.44 -18.47 -12.97
C MET A 479 -27.83 -17.06 -12.98
N GLY A 480 -28.50 -16.08 -13.59
CA GLY A 480 -28.04 -14.69 -13.63
C GLY A 480 -27.99 -14.05 -12.24
N HIS A 481 -29.04 -14.29 -11.45
CA HIS A 481 -29.13 -13.91 -10.04
C HIS A 481 -27.98 -14.51 -9.23
N ASP A 482 -27.78 -15.82 -9.31
CA ASP A 482 -26.75 -16.53 -8.55
C ASP A 482 -25.35 -16.06 -8.93
N ARG A 483 -25.07 -15.86 -10.23
CA ARG A 483 -23.77 -15.32 -10.70
C ARG A 483 -23.52 -13.91 -10.20
N MET A 484 -24.53 -13.03 -10.20
CA MET A 484 -24.41 -11.68 -9.66
C MET A 484 -24.13 -11.68 -8.15
N LYS A 485 -24.75 -12.60 -7.42
CA LYS A 485 -24.50 -12.79 -5.99
C LYS A 485 -23.09 -13.33 -5.74
N GLU A 486 -22.67 -14.37 -6.47
CA GLU A 486 -21.33 -14.94 -6.40
C GLU A 486 -20.25 -13.90 -6.71
N MET A 487 -20.45 -13.04 -7.71
CA MET A 487 -19.51 -11.95 -8.04
C MET A 487 -19.38 -10.92 -6.91
N ALA A 488 -20.50 -10.46 -6.32
CA ALA A 488 -20.42 -9.54 -5.17
C ALA A 488 -19.70 -10.17 -3.99
N GLU A 489 -19.98 -11.43 -3.67
CA GLU A 489 -19.30 -12.16 -2.59
C GLU A 489 -17.80 -12.34 -2.87
N ALA A 490 -17.43 -12.67 -4.12
CA ALA A 490 -16.06 -12.81 -4.56
C ALA A 490 -15.28 -11.48 -4.45
N GLY A 491 -15.92 -10.36 -4.81
CA GLY A 491 -15.37 -9.01 -4.71
C GLY A 491 -15.46 -8.41 -3.30
N GLY A 492 -15.96 -9.15 -2.32
CA GLY A 492 -16.07 -8.73 -0.93
C GLY A 492 -17.12 -7.67 -0.64
N GLY A 493 -18.07 -7.43 -1.54
CA GLY A 493 -19.18 -6.50 -1.35
C GLY A 493 -20.49 -7.21 -1.00
N ILE A 494 -21.61 -6.53 -1.30
CA ILE A 494 -22.96 -6.98 -0.97
C ILE A 494 -23.77 -7.09 -2.26
N PHE A 495 -24.53 -8.18 -2.35
CA PHE A 495 -25.60 -8.36 -3.32
C PHE A 495 -26.88 -7.73 -2.76
N TYR A 496 -27.45 -6.78 -3.49
CA TYR A 496 -28.74 -6.17 -3.17
C TYR A 496 -29.77 -6.63 -4.19
N GLU A 497 -30.84 -7.21 -3.69
CA GLU A 497 -32.00 -7.58 -4.49
C GLU A 497 -32.96 -6.40 -4.55
N VAL A 498 -33.26 -5.93 -5.75
CA VAL A 498 -34.22 -4.83 -5.98
C VAL A 498 -35.47 -5.44 -6.61
N GLU A 499 -36.41 -5.87 -5.75
CA GLU A 499 -37.68 -6.47 -6.19
C GLU A 499 -38.51 -5.50 -7.02
N LYS A 500 -38.51 -4.22 -6.63
CA LYS A 500 -39.23 -3.15 -7.33
C LYS A 500 -38.25 -2.05 -7.69
N LEU A 501 -38.35 -1.58 -8.93
CA LEU A 501 -37.51 -0.50 -9.45
C LEU A 501 -37.71 0.83 -8.70
N THR A 502 -38.85 1.02 -8.02
CA THR A 502 -39.08 2.16 -7.12
C THR A 502 -38.11 2.17 -5.93
N ASP A 503 -37.61 1.00 -5.53
CA ASP A 503 -36.79 0.81 -4.35
C ASP A 503 -35.28 0.95 -4.67
N LEU A 504 -34.94 1.08 -5.96
CA LEU A 504 -33.58 1.22 -6.47
C LEU A 504 -32.84 2.41 -5.84
N ALA A 505 -33.53 3.53 -5.64
CA ALA A 505 -32.95 4.68 -4.97
C ALA A 505 -32.56 4.39 -3.52
N GLY A 506 -33.40 3.65 -2.78
CA GLY A 506 -33.09 3.22 -1.42
C GLY A 506 -31.92 2.23 -1.37
N ALA A 507 -31.81 1.34 -2.36
CA ALA A 507 -30.66 0.44 -2.49
C ALA A 507 -29.35 1.21 -2.68
N TYR A 508 -29.33 2.25 -3.53
CA TYR A 508 -28.14 3.09 -3.69
C TYR A 508 -27.76 3.87 -2.42
N GLU A 509 -28.74 4.42 -1.69
CA GLU A 509 -28.48 5.07 -0.41
C GLU A 509 -27.87 4.09 0.60
N GLN A 510 -28.37 2.85 0.63
CA GLN A 510 -27.83 1.79 1.46
C GLN A 510 -26.39 1.45 1.08
N VAL A 511 -26.06 1.36 -0.21
CA VAL A 511 -24.69 1.15 -0.71
C VAL A 511 -23.76 2.27 -0.23
N VAL A 512 -24.17 3.53 -0.36
CA VAL A 512 -23.37 4.69 0.11
C VAL A 512 -23.16 4.63 1.62
N ALA A 513 -24.19 4.27 2.39
CA ALA A 513 -24.08 4.10 3.83
C ALA A 513 -23.08 2.99 4.20
N ASP A 514 -23.14 1.86 3.49
CA ASP A 514 -22.29 0.70 3.73
C ASP A 514 -20.82 0.96 3.33
N LEU A 515 -20.59 1.68 2.23
CA LEU A 515 -19.26 2.19 1.85
C LEU A 515 -18.62 3.04 2.96
N GLY A 516 -19.43 3.78 3.70
CA GLY A 516 -19.00 4.55 4.87
C GLY A 516 -18.52 3.71 6.06
N THR A 517 -18.72 2.38 6.03
CA THR A 517 -18.44 1.44 7.14
C THR A 517 -17.42 0.36 6.80
N VAL A 518 -16.66 0.55 5.71
CA VAL A 518 -15.61 -0.39 5.31
C VAL A 518 -14.37 -0.23 6.19
N TYR A 519 -13.87 -1.33 6.75
CA TYR A 519 -12.62 -1.43 7.49
C TYR A 519 -11.53 -2.04 6.60
N SER A 520 -10.30 -1.57 6.77
CA SER A 520 -9.14 -2.14 6.11
C SER A 520 -8.27 -2.87 7.14
N LEU A 521 -8.08 -4.17 6.95
CA LEU A 521 -7.17 -5.00 7.73
C LEU A 521 -5.94 -5.33 6.89
N ALA A 522 -4.74 -5.26 7.44
CA ALA A 522 -3.59 -5.88 6.81
C ALA A 522 -2.90 -6.84 7.79
N TYR A 523 -2.52 -8.01 7.29
CA TYR A 523 -1.80 -9.03 8.05
C TYR A 523 -0.66 -9.62 7.21
N ARG A 524 0.26 -10.32 7.87
CA ARG A 524 1.27 -11.12 7.20
C ARG A 524 0.84 -12.59 7.29
N PRO A 525 0.68 -13.30 6.15
CA PRO A 525 0.37 -14.72 6.16
C PRO A 525 1.40 -15.57 6.91
N SER A 526 0.94 -16.53 7.71
CA SER A 526 1.79 -17.56 8.33
C SER A 526 2.42 -18.46 7.26
N ASN A 527 1.64 -18.83 6.23
CA ASN A 527 2.11 -19.57 5.08
C ASN A 527 2.84 -18.63 4.09
N LYS A 528 4.07 -18.96 3.69
CA LYS A 528 4.89 -18.12 2.78
C LYS A 528 4.97 -18.65 1.35
N SER A 529 4.36 -19.79 1.04
CA SER A 529 4.44 -20.43 -0.27
C SER A 529 3.69 -19.62 -1.33
N ARG A 530 4.35 -19.27 -2.44
CA ARG A 530 3.71 -18.68 -3.63
C ARG A 530 3.47 -19.75 -4.67
N ASP A 531 2.58 -20.68 -4.34
CA ASP A 531 2.25 -21.80 -5.19
C ASP A 531 1.08 -21.50 -6.15
N GLY A 532 0.65 -20.23 -6.23
CA GLY A 532 -0.51 -19.81 -7.01
C GLY A 532 -1.81 -20.43 -6.52
N LYS A 533 -1.84 -21.03 -5.32
CA LYS A 533 -3.06 -21.63 -4.78
C LYS A 533 -3.91 -20.60 -4.06
N TRP A 534 -5.20 -20.89 -4.04
CA TRP A 534 -6.18 -20.13 -3.29
C TRP A 534 -5.93 -20.28 -1.78
N ARG A 535 -5.94 -19.16 -1.06
CA ARG A 535 -5.89 -19.10 0.40
C ARG A 535 -7.20 -18.55 0.91
N ALA A 536 -7.92 -19.33 1.68
CA ALA A 536 -9.23 -18.96 2.21
C ALA A 536 -9.07 -18.00 3.39
N ILE A 537 -9.82 -16.91 3.36
CA ILE A 537 -9.86 -15.90 4.42
C ILE A 537 -11.21 -15.89 5.09
N LYS A 538 -11.17 -15.96 6.42
CA LYS A 538 -12.33 -15.81 7.28
C LYS A 538 -12.03 -14.74 8.31
N VAL A 539 -12.92 -13.76 8.42
CA VAL A 539 -12.85 -12.74 9.47
C VAL A 539 -14.08 -12.83 10.34
N SER A 540 -13.88 -12.80 11.65
CA SER A 540 -14.96 -12.73 12.63
C SER A 540 -14.79 -11.50 13.52
N VAL A 541 -15.91 -10.95 13.96
CA VAL A 541 -15.95 -9.73 14.78
C VAL A 541 -16.56 -10.07 16.13
N ASN A 542 -15.85 -9.78 17.20
CA ASN A 542 -16.28 -9.99 18.59
C ASN A 542 -17.22 -8.86 19.05
N ARG A 543 -18.34 -8.69 18.34
CA ARG A 543 -19.43 -7.76 18.67
C ARG A 543 -20.76 -8.48 18.44
N SER A 544 -21.69 -8.34 19.38
CA SER A 544 -23.04 -8.91 19.27
C SER A 544 -23.70 -8.51 17.96
N ASN A 545 -24.27 -9.49 17.24
CA ASN A 545 -24.95 -9.34 15.95
C ASN A 545 -24.10 -8.79 14.80
N ALA A 546 -22.80 -8.53 14.98
CA ALA A 546 -21.94 -8.05 13.89
C ALA A 546 -21.45 -9.19 13.01
N VAL A 547 -21.43 -8.96 11.70
CA VAL A 547 -20.92 -9.89 10.69
C VAL A 547 -19.97 -9.14 9.76
N ALA A 548 -18.71 -9.57 9.72
CA ALA A 548 -17.77 -9.08 8.70
C ALA A 548 -18.08 -9.73 7.34
N ARG A 549 -18.11 -8.90 6.31
CA ARG A 549 -18.28 -9.25 4.91
C ARG A 549 -17.13 -8.63 4.12
N GLY A 550 -16.38 -9.44 3.39
CA GLY A 550 -15.20 -9.02 2.65
C GLY A 550 -14.71 -10.17 1.79
N LYS A 551 -13.57 -9.97 1.13
CA LYS A 551 -12.96 -11.02 0.29
C LYS A 551 -12.77 -12.31 1.08
N ARG A 552 -13.19 -13.42 0.48
CA ARG A 552 -13.14 -14.77 1.08
C ARG A 552 -11.81 -15.48 0.88
N GLY A 553 -10.85 -14.83 0.23
CA GLY A 553 -9.54 -15.37 -0.04
C GLY A 553 -8.80 -14.61 -1.13
N TYR A 554 -7.63 -15.13 -1.49
CA TYR A 554 -6.77 -14.61 -2.55
C TYR A 554 -5.87 -15.73 -3.09
N TYR A 555 -5.32 -15.55 -4.29
CA TYR A 555 -4.31 -16.45 -4.84
C TYR A 555 -2.90 -16.04 -4.40
N ALA A 556 -2.12 -16.99 -3.92
CA ALA A 556 -0.74 -16.79 -3.46
C ALA A 556 0.24 -16.71 -4.65
N ASN A 557 0.19 -15.59 -5.37
CA ASN A 557 1.02 -15.33 -6.55
C ASN A 557 2.38 -14.70 -6.22
#